data_AF-K2A9R3-F1
#
_entry.id   AF-K2A9R3-F1
#
_cell.length_a   1.000
_cell.length_b   1.000
_cell.length_c   1.000
_cell.angle_alpha   90.00
_cell.angle_beta   90.00
_cell.angle_gamma   90.00
#
_symmetry.space_group_name_H-M   'P 1'
#
loop_
_entity.id
_entity.type
_entity.pdbx_description
1 polymer ?
#
loop_
_entity_poly.entity_id
_entity_poly.type
_entity_poly.pdbx_seq_one_letter_code
_entity_poly.pdbx_strand_id
1 'polypeptide(L)'
;MIERTSTQRLAEIQLNNSFWADFPNALNAIRNLPGWETASIFAEIGRDQGVIEALRKAREFLKRRTGGDTLDAYIPSLEGYFFEEHVFRLTERRLVMMGIDGVLLSPDQTIGIYRIGHPNYTVNDSHHSLRKTLTADLPGNIRIPDGIVFETSQGKSEIRALCEYSLGRLNDRKRYQRNRFRSEQAIDDILVGGFLQEQIGEYLAGLNLGLSKNLTRSGEFLFIYNDNEIAEGFIFKESDMTCRIHVPFTREAFKGVISTLVEDIQNSLRQDPETPRLRSGRASSG
;
A
#
# COMPACT_ATOMS: atom_id res chain seq x y z
N MET A 1 36.60 -1.13 -12.51
CA MET A 1 35.93 0.14 -12.17
C MET A 1 34.65 0.16 -12.99
N ILE A 2 33.63 -0.53 -12.47
CA ILE A 2 32.45 -0.93 -13.25
C ILE A 2 31.46 0.23 -13.19
N GLU A 3 30.92 0.56 -14.36
CA GLU A 3 29.87 1.54 -14.59
C GLU A 3 28.83 1.52 -13.46
N ARG A 4 28.83 2.57 -12.62
CA ARG A 4 27.60 3.00 -11.94
C ARG A 4 26.64 3.41 -13.05
N THR A 5 25.90 2.42 -13.54
CA THR A 5 25.01 2.54 -14.69
C THR A 5 24.04 3.70 -14.46
N SER A 6 23.74 4.42 -15.53
CA SER A 6 22.84 5.59 -15.62
C SER A 6 21.55 5.46 -14.80
N THR A 7 21.08 4.24 -14.55
CA THR A 7 19.95 3.87 -13.70
C THR A 7 20.14 4.19 -12.21
N GLN A 8 21.34 3.97 -11.63
CA GLN A 8 21.63 4.35 -10.24
C GLN A 8 21.64 5.86 -10.05
N ARG A 9 22.18 6.60 -11.03
CA ARG A 9 22.15 8.08 -11.03
C ARG A 9 20.73 8.64 -11.11
N LEU A 10 19.85 8.04 -11.93
CA LEU A 10 18.45 8.47 -12.02
C LEU A 10 17.69 8.22 -10.70
N ALA A 11 17.93 7.09 -10.06
CA ALA A 11 17.37 6.79 -8.74
C ALA A 11 17.89 7.74 -7.64
N GLU A 12 19.19 8.09 -7.65
CA GLU A 12 19.78 9.08 -6.74
C GLU A 12 19.22 10.49 -6.98
N ILE A 13 19.04 10.91 -8.24
CA ILE A 13 18.45 12.20 -8.61
C ILE A 13 16.98 12.27 -8.17
N GLN A 14 16.22 11.18 -8.30
CA GLN A 14 14.82 11.13 -7.89
C GLN A 14 14.65 11.10 -6.37
N LEU A 15 15.51 10.39 -5.64
CA LEU A 15 15.51 10.31 -4.17
C LEU A 15 15.88 11.63 -3.47
N ASN A 16 16.56 12.56 -4.16
CA ASN A 16 16.86 13.90 -3.64
C ASN A 16 15.64 14.84 -3.71
N ASN A 17 14.48 14.38 -3.24
CA ASN A 17 13.38 15.27 -2.93
C ASN A 17 13.65 15.93 -1.56
N SER A 18 13.06 17.11 -1.30
CA SER A 18 13.26 17.82 -0.03
C SER A 18 12.76 17.03 1.19
N PHE A 19 11.88 16.05 0.97
CA PHE A 19 11.30 15.22 2.02
C PHE A 19 12.33 14.29 2.66
N TRP A 20 13.08 13.52 1.87
CA TRP A 20 14.06 12.55 2.42
C TRP A 20 15.32 13.23 2.99
N ALA A 21 15.51 14.52 2.74
CA ALA A 21 16.59 15.30 3.36
C ALA A 21 16.46 15.37 4.88
N ASP A 22 15.23 15.30 5.41
CA ASP A 22 14.95 15.29 6.85
C ASP A 22 15.20 13.90 7.49
N PHE A 23 15.43 12.86 6.67
CA PHE A 23 15.61 11.47 7.11
C PHE A 23 16.87 10.82 6.50
N PRO A 24 18.07 11.33 6.86
CA PRO A 24 19.32 10.94 6.20
C PRO A 24 19.72 9.48 6.40
N ASN A 25 19.39 8.87 7.55
CA ASN A 25 19.71 7.46 7.78
C ASN A 25 18.73 6.57 7.00
N ALA A 26 17.45 6.91 6.98
CA ALA A 26 16.45 6.19 6.18
C ALA A 26 16.77 6.27 4.69
N LEU A 27 17.20 7.44 4.21
CA LEU A 27 17.67 7.63 2.84
C LEU A 27 18.87 6.73 2.52
N ASN A 28 19.82 6.57 3.44
CA ASN A 28 20.93 5.64 3.26
C ASN A 28 20.46 4.19 3.24
N ALA A 29 19.51 3.80 4.10
CA ALA A 29 18.93 2.47 4.09
C ALA A 29 18.23 2.15 2.75
N ILE A 30 17.45 3.10 2.22
CA ILE A 30 16.78 2.98 0.91
C ILE A 30 17.80 2.81 -0.22
N ARG A 31 18.90 3.56 -0.21
CA ARG A 31 19.97 3.45 -1.23
C ARG A 31 20.66 2.09 -1.25
N ASN A 32 20.62 1.36 -0.15
CA ASN A 32 21.20 0.02 -0.02
C ASN A 32 20.21 -1.10 -0.34
N LEU A 33 18.93 -0.77 -0.62
CA LEU A 33 17.97 -1.78 -1.08
C LEU A 33 18.33 -2.25 -2.50
N PRO A 34 18.12 -3.55 -2.80
CA PRO A 34 18.27 -4.05 -4.16
C PRO A 34 17.20 -3.48 -5.09
N GLY A 35 17.56 -3.29 -6.37
CA GLY A 35 16.64 -2.77 -7.40
C GLY A 35 16.56 -1.24 -7.44
N TRP A 36 16.87 -0.65 -8.59
CA TRP A 36 16.77 0.80 -8.80
C TRP A 36 15.32 1.32 -8.71
N GLU A 37 14.35 0.46 -9.05
CA GLU A 37 12.92 0.79 -9.00
C GLU A 37 12.45 1.05 -7.57
N THR A 38 13.05 0.38 -6.58
CA THR A 38 12.71 0.54 -5.17
C THR A 38 13.02 1.93 -4.67
N ALA A 39 14.23 2.42 -4.95
CA ALA A 39 14.64 3.78 -4.66
C ALA A 39 13.72 4.82 -5.35
N SER A 40 13.39 4.60 -6.61
CA SER A 40 12.49 5.46 -7.39
C SER A 40 11.08 5.50 -6.79
N ILE A 41 10.53 4.36 -6.37
CA ILE A 41 9.20 4.29 -5.72
C ILE A 41 9.25 5.00 -4.36
N PHE A 42 10.28 4.80 -3.54
CA PHE A 42 10.40 5.53 -2.27
C PHE A 42 10.47 7.06 -2.46
N ALA A 43 11.08 7.54 -3.55
CA ALA A 43 11.06 8.95 -3.88
C ALA A 43 9.65 9.50 -4.17
N GLU A 44 8.78 8.68 -4.75
CA GLU A 44 7.37 9.01 -5.03
C GLU A 44 6.53 8.95 -3.75
N ILE A 45 6.72 7.91 -2.93
CA ILE A 45 6.06 7.76 -1.63
C ILE A 45 6.31 8.99 -0.74
N GLY A 46 7.53 9.54 -0.75
CA GLY A 46 7.86 10.75 0.02
C GLY A 46 7.11 12.02 -0.42
N ARG A 47 6.37 11.99 -1.53
CA ARG A 47 5.52 13.10 -2.01
C ARG A 47 4.04 12.87 -1.70
N ASP A 48 3.68 11.68 -1.21
CA ASP A 48 2.31 11.34 -0.89
C ASP A 48 1.83 12.07 0.39
N GLN A 49 0.68 12.73 0.30
CA GLN A 49 0.14 13.50 1.42
C GLN A 49 -0.29 12.61 2.60
N GLY A 50 -0.76 11.40 2.31
CA GLY A 50 -1.09 10.41 3.34
C GLY A 50 0.15 9.94 4.10
N VAL A 51 1.27 9.73 3.40
CA VAL A 51 2.58 9.46 4.01
C VAL A 51 3.05 10.62 4.89
N ILE A 52 3.01 11.84 4.36
CA ILE A 52 3.41 13.05 5.09
C ILE A 52 2.57 13.19 6.38
N GLU A 53 1.25 12.99 6.29
CA GLU A 53 0.35 13.06 7.43
C GLU A 53 0.58 11.92 8.44
N ALA A 54 0.84 10.69 7.96
CA ALA A 54 1.18 9.56 8.82
C ALA A 54 2.46 9.81 9.62
N LEU A 55 3.47 10.41 8.99
CA LEU A 55 4.73 10.79 9.63
C LEU A 55 4.57 11.98 10.57
N ARG A 56 3.76 12.98 10.21
CA ARG A 56 3.42 14.09 11.10
C ARG A 56 2.76 13.57 12.38
N LYS A 57 1.81 12.63 12.26
CA LYS A 57 1.20 11.93 13.40
C LYS A 57 2.24 11.15 14.19
N ALA A 58 3.18 10.47 13.54
CA ALA A 58 4.32 9.81 14.18
C ALA A 58 5.09 10.78 15.08
N ARG A 59 5.50 11.90 14.51
CA ARG A 59 6.31 12.90 15.19
C ARG A 59 5.55 13.50 16.38
N GLU A 60 4.29 13.88 16.19
CA GLU A 60 3.43 14.38 17.28
C GLU A 60 3.25 13.35 18.39
N PHE A 61 3.05 12.09 18.02
CA PHE A 61 2.91 11.00 18.98
C PHE A 61 4.20 10.79 19.79
N LEU A 62 5.34 10.71 19.11
CA LEU A 62 6.67 10.56 19.70
C LEU A 62 7.07 11.77 20.55
N LYS A 63 6.64 12.99 20.20
CA LYS A 63 6.84 14.20 21.01
C LYS A 63 6.10 14.13 22.35
N ARG A 64 4.93 13.47 22.40
CA ARG A 64 4.02 13.43 23.56
C ARG A 64 4.21 12.23 24.50
N ARG A 65 4.84 11.14 24.07
CA ARG A 65 5.01 9.91 24.86
C ARG A 65 6.44 9.39 24.84
N THR A 66 6.96 9.06 26.02
CA THR A 66 8.35 8.65 26.25
C THR A 66 8.53 7.13 26.52
N GLY A 67 7.51 6.29 26.31
CA GLY A 67 7.52 4.85 26.70
C GLY A 67 7.25 3.85 25.56
N GLY A 68 7.79 2.64 25.70
CA GLY A 68 7.95 1.61 24.64
C GLY A 68 6.67 0.91 24.13
N ASP A 69 5.75 0.50 25.01
CA ASP A 69 4.62 -0.38 24.64
C ASP A 69 3.65 0.20 23.59
N THR A 70 3.68 1.52 23.37
CA THR A 70 2.82 2.19 22.37
C THR A 70 3.55 2.47 21.04
N LEU A 71 4.89 2.46 21.02
CA LEU A 71 5.69 2.46 19.79
C LEU A 71 5.49 1.14 19.04
N ASP A 72 5.42 0.04 19.78
CA ASP A 72 5.33 -1.33 19.26
C ASP A 72 4.03 -1.59 18.47
N ALA A 73 2.98 -0.80 18.71
CA ALA A 73 1.75 -0.82 17.93
C ALA A 73 1.78 0.12 16.69
N TYR A 74 2.60 1.16 16.73
CA TYR A 74 2.70 2.19 15.70
C TYR A 74 3.69 1.83 14.57
N ILE A 75 4.81 1.18 14.88
CA ILE A 75 5.78 0.76 13.85
C ILE A 75 5.14 -0.21 12.84
N PRO A 76 4.43 -1.28 13.26
CA PRO A 76 3.75 -2.18 12.32
C PRO A 76 2.70 -1.48 11.44
N SER A 77 2.12 -0.41 11.96
CA SER A 77 1.13 0.43 11.31
C SER A 77 1.75 1.27 10.19
N LEU A 78 2.86 1.95 10.48
CA LEU A 78 3.63 2.70 9.49
C LEU A 78 4.25 1.76 8.43
N GLU A 79 4.73 0.58 8.86
CA GLU A 79 5.19 -0.48 7.97
C GLU A 79 4.10 -0.91 6.99
N GLY A 80 2.88 -1.17 7.48
CA GLY A 80 1.75 -1.57 6.64
C GLY A 80 1.44 -0.55 5.56
N TYR A 81 1.29 0.72 5.94
CA TYR A 81 0.97 1.80 5.00
C TYR A 81 2.05 2.00 3.92
N PHE A 82 3.31 2.14 4.33
CA PHE A 82 4.42 2.30 3.39
C PHE A 82 4.54 1.08 2.46
N PHE A 83 4.28 -0.11 2.98
CA PHE A 83 4.36 -1.33 2.20
C PHE A 83 3.29 -1.34 1.10
N GLU A 84 2.06 -1.03 1.45
CA GLU A 84 0.94 -1.04 0.52
C GLU A 84 1.09 0.06 -0.54
N GLU A 85 1.54 1.26 -0.17
CA GLU A 85 1.84 2.31 -1.14
C GLU A 85 3.00 1.91 -2.06
N HIS A 86 4.06 1.31 -1.51
CA HIS A 86 5.16 0.81 -2.32
C HIS A 86 4.70 -0.21 -3.34
N VAL A 87 3.89 -1.17 -2.91
CA VAL A 87 3.42 -2.22 -3.78
C VAL A 87 2.40 -1.74 -4.79
N PHE A 88 1.54 -0.79 -4.41
CA PHE A 88 0.65 -0.12 -5.35
C PHE A 88 1.45 0.51 -6.50
N ARG A 89 2.47 1.32 -6.21
CA ARG A 89 3.33 1.95 -7.23
C ARG A 89 4.11 0.95 -8.07
N LEU A 90 4.64 -0.10 -7.45
CA LEU A 90 5.30 -1.18 -8.15
C LEU A 90 4.33 -1.86 -9.14
N THR A 91 3.11 -2.14 -8.69
CA THR A 91 2.08 -2.81 -9.49
C THR A 91 1.64 -1.93 -10.65
N GLU A 92 1.37 -0.65 -10.40
CA GLU A 92 1.06 0.36 -11.43
C GLU A 92 2.12 0.37 -12.55
N ARG A 93 3.41 0.45 -12.20
CA ARG A 93 4.50 0.41 -13.18
C ARG A 93 4.56 -0.90 -13.97
N ARG A 94 4.33 -2.04 -13.31
CA ARG A 94 4.45 -3.36 -13.92
C ARG A 94 3.26 -3.70 -14.81
N LEU A 95 2.05 -3.21 -14.50
CA LEU A 95 0.89 -3.30 -15.39
C LEU A 95 1.18 -2.67 -16.76
N VAL A 96 1.76 -1.46 -16.77
CA VAL A 96 2.17 -0.78 -18.01
C VAL A 96 3.19 -1.61 -18.79
N MET A 97 4.20 -2.15 -18.12
CA MET A 97 5.23 -3.01 -18.77
C MET A 97 4.64 -4.30 -19.36
N MET A 98 3.56 -4.81 -18.78
CA MET A 98 2.84 -5.98 -19.27
C MET A 98 1.90 -5.68 -20.44
N GLY A 99 1.73 -4.39 -20.79
CA GLY A 99 0.75 -3.97 -21.81
C GLY A 99 -0.70 -4.08 -21.34
N ILE A 100 -0.95 -4.12 -20.02
CA ILE A 100 -2.29 -4.01 -19.47
C ILE A 100 -2.63 -2.52 -19.41
N ASP A 101 -3.42 -2.04 -20.37
CA ASP A 101 -3.85 -0.65 -20.49
C ASP A 101 -5.04 -0.36 -19.55
N GLY A 102 -4.74 -0.31 -18.25
CA GLY A 102 -5.75 -0.17 -17.21
C GLY A 102 -5.35 0.81 -16.10
N VAL A 103 -6.37 1.32 -15.41
CA VAL A 103 -6.26 2.17 -14.23
C VAL A 103 -6.28 1.28 -12.99
N LEU A 104 -5.18 1.27 -12.23
CA LEU A 104 -5.14 0.64 -10.91
C LEU A 104 -5.64 1.63 -9.86
N LEU A 105 -6.70 1.26 -9.13
CA LEU A 105 -7.13 2.02 -7.96
C LEU A 105 -6.18 1.81 -6.80
N SER A 106 -5.90 2.88 -6.07
CA SER A 106 -5.21 2.79 -4.79
C SER A 106 -6.05 2.00 -3.78
N PRO A 107 -5.44 1.45 -2.72
CA PRO A 107 -6.17 0.78 -1.65
C PRO A 107 -7.31 1.63 -1.06
N ASP A 108 -7.08 2.91 -0.78
CA ASP A 108 -8.11 3.81 -0.24
C ASP A 108 -9.25 4.05 -1.24
N GLN A 109 -8.92 4.16 -2.54
CA GLN A 109 -9.94 4.26 -3.60
C GLN A 109 -10.78 2.98 -3.71
N THR A 110 -10.11 1.83 -3.59
CA THR A 110 -10.75 0.52 -3.58
C THR A 110 -11.71 0.37 -2.41
N ILE A 111 -11.32 0.82 -1.21
CA ILE A 111 -12.20 0.87 -0.04
C ILE A 111 -13.43 1.74 -0.30
N GLY A 112 -13.27 2.88 -0.99
CA GLY A 112 -14.38 3.76 -1.36
C GLY A 112 -15.51 3.03 -2.10
N ILE A 113 -15.16 2.21 -3.09
CA ILE A 113 -16.11 1.37 -3.84
C ILE A 113 -16.86 0.44 -2.91
N TYR A 114 -16.15 -0.31 -2.07
CA TYR A 114 -16.76 -1.30 -1.19
C TYR A 114 -17.64 -0.66 -0.10
N ARG A 115 -17.33 0.54 0.36
CA ARG A 115 -18.19 1.28 1.30
C ARG A 115 -19.51 1.70 0.67
N ILE A 116 -19.49 2.12 -0.59
CA ILE A 116 -20.70 2.47 -1.34
C ILE A 116 -21.50 1.20 -1.64
N GLY A 117 -20.84 0.14 -2.10
CA GLY A 117 -21.47 -1.15 -2.42
C GLY A 117 -22.08 -1.87 -1.22
N HIS A 118 -21.57 -1.62 -0.01
CA HIS A 118 -21.99 -2.29 1.21
C HIS A 118 -22.24 -1.29 2.35
N PRO A 119 -23.27 -0.44 2.25
CA PRO A 119 -23.50 0.67 3.18
C PRO A 119 -23.82 0.21 4.62
N ASN A 120 -24.26 -1.04 4.79
CA ASN A 120 -24.55 -1.64 6.10
C ASN A 120 -23.30 -2.22 6.80
N TYR A 121 -22.12 -2.14 6.18
CA TYR A 121 -20.88 -2.63 6.76
C TYR A 121 -20.05 -1.47 7.31
N THR A 122 -19.42 -1.70 8.45
CA THR A 122 -18.47 -0.77 9.05
C THR A 122 -17.06 -1.08 8.58
N VAL A 123 -16.28 -0.04 8.30
CA VAL A 123 -14.86 -0.19 8.04
C VAL A 123 -14.18 -0.47 9.37
N ASN A 124 -13.60 -1.65 9.51
CA ASN A 124 -12.70 -1.94 10.60
C ASN A 124 -11.32 -1.35 10.25
N ASP A 125 -10.97 -0.30 10.99
CA ASP A 125 -9.74 0.48 10.91
C ASP A 125 -8.80 0.23 12.10
N SER A 126 -9.01 -0.88 12.84
CA SER A 126 -8.16 -1.27 13.97
C SER A 126 -6.68 -1.47 13.61
N HIS A 127 -6.38 -1.57 12.31
CA HIS A 127 -5.04 -1.52 11.77
C HIS A 127 -4.88 -0.24 10.95
N HIS A 128 -3.81 0.51 11.21
CA HIS A 128 -3.45 1.69 10.41
C HIS A 128 -2.82 1.34 9.04
N SER A 129 -3.01 0.10 8.57
CA SER A 129 -2.76 -0.29 7.19
C SER A 129 -3.86 0.23 6.28
N LEU A 130 -3.54 0.44 5.01
CA LEU A 130 -4.50 0.59 3.93
C LEU A 130 -5.37 -0.66 3.75
N ARG A 131 -4.91 -1.85 4.14
CA ARG A 131 -5.75 -3.04 4.18
C ARG A 131 -6.81 -2.93 5.27
N LYS A 132 -8.03 -2.66 4.85
CA LYS A 132 -9.22 -2.57 5.72
C LYS A 132 -10.16 -3.74 5.45
N THR A 133 -10.91 -4.13 6.48
CA THR A 133 -11.98 -5.13 6.34
C THR A 133 -13.32 -4.47 6.61
N LEU A 134 -14.35 -4.85 5.88
CA LEU A 134 -15.73 -4.47 6.18
C LEU A 134 -16.34 -5.52 7.10
N THR A 135 -16.80 -5.08 8.27
CA THR A 135 -17.45 -5.92 9.29
C THR A 135 -18.93 -5.55 9.38
N ALA A 136 -19.80 -6.53 9.60
CA ALA A 136 -21.22 -6.31 9.86
C ALA A 136 -21.68 -7.18 11.03
N ASP A 137 -22.77 -6.79 11.68
CA ASP A 137 -23.41 -7.57 12.76
C ASP A 137 -24.15 -8.82 12.24
N LEU A 138 -24.23 -8.97 10.92
CA LEU A 138 -24.77 -10.11 10.19
C LEU A 138 -23.65 -11.10 9.79
N PRO A 139 -23.95 -12.36 9.42
CA PRO A 139 -22.90 -13.38 9.28
C PRO A 139 -21.88 -13.07 8.17
N GLY A 140 -20.75 -12.54 8.62
CA GLY A 140 -19.43 -12.69 8.02
C GLY A 140 -18.84 -11.40 7.46
N ASN A 141 -17.53 -11.26 7.63
CA ASN A 141 -16.78 -10.10 7.18
C ASN A 141 -16.58 -10.13 5.65
N ILE A 142 -16.58 -8.96 5.03
CA ILE A 142 -16.13 -8.77 3.64
C ILE A 142 -14.68 -8.32 3.71
N ARG A 143 -13.81 -9.06 3.02
CA ARG A 143 -12.43 -8.65 2.83
C ARG A 143 -12.33 -7.87 1.52
N ILE A 144 -11.77 -6.67 1.61
CA ILE A 144 -11.55 -5.79 0.47
C ILE A 144 -10.19 -6.19 -0.17
N PRO A 145 -10.10 -6.33 -1.51
CA PRO A 145 -8.83 -6.49 -2.20
C PRO A 145 -7.97 -5.25 -2.00
N ASP A 146 -6.65 -5.39 -2.11
CA ASP A 146 -5.73 -4.27 -1.89
C ASP A 146 -5.76 -3.28 -3.08
N GLY A 147 -6.26 -3.68 -4.25
CA GLY A 147 -6.47 -2.82 -5.41
C GLY A 147 -7.41 -3.43 -6.45
N ILE A 148 -7.96 -2.59 -7.34
CA ILE A 148 -8.79 -3.02 -8.49
C ILE A 148 -8.22 -2.39 -9.76
N VAL A 149 -8.05 -3.20 -10.81
CA VAL A 149 -7.69 -2.71 -12.15
C VAL A 149 -8.94 -2.57 -13.01
N PHE A 150 -9.11 -1.39 -13.57
CA PHE A 150 -10.15 -1.06 -14.54
C PHE A 150 -9.56 -0.88 -15.93
N GLU A 151 -10.22 -1.42 -16.96
CA GLU A 151 -9.98 -1.06 -18.35
C GLU A 151 -11.13 -0.19 -18.87
N THR A 152 -10.80 0.83 -19.67
CA THR A 152 -11.83 1.61 -20.36
C THR A 152 -12.11 0.99 -21.72
N SER A 153 -13.25 0.32 -21.85
CA SER A 153 -13.67 -0.34 -23.10
C SER A 153 -15.04 0.18 -23.52
N GLN A 154 -15.14 0.68 -24.76
CA GLN A 154 -16.41 1.13 -25.36
C GLN A 154 -17.22 2.11 -24.49
N GLY A 155 -16.53 3.03 -23.80
CA GLY A 155 -17.17 4.02 -22.91
C GLY A 155 -17.68 3.46 -21.58
N LYS A 156 -17.25 2.26 -21.19
CA LYS A 156 -17.51 1.62 -19.90
C LYS A 156 -16.21 1.40 -19.14
N SER A 157 -16.31 1.41 -17.81
CA SER A 157 -15.24 0.99 -16.91
C SER A 157 -15.41 -0.47 -16.59
N GLU A 158 -14.50 -1.30 -17.08
CA GLU A 158 -14.54 -2.74 -16.92
C GLU A 158 -13.58 -3.20 -15.82
N ILE A 159 -14.09 -3.90 -14.82
CA ILE A 159 -13.24 -4.51 -13.78
C ILE A 159 -12.53 -5.73 -14.38
N ARG A 160 -11.20 -5.71 -14.40
CA ARG A 160 -10.37 -6.75 -15.01
C ARG A 160 -9.56 -7.57 -14.03
N ALA A 161 -9.03 -6.92 -13.00
CA ALA A 161 -8.13 -7.59 -12.08
C ALA A 161 -8.34 -7.12 -10.65
N LEU A 162 -8.05 -8.02 -9.72
CA LEU A 162 -8.01 -7.77 -8.28
C LEU A 162 -6.59 -7.95 -7.78
N CYS A 163 -6.10 -7.01 -6.99
CA CYS A 163 -4.76 -7.02 -6.45
C CYS A 163 -4.75 -7.46 -4.98
N GLU A 164 -3.77 -8.27 -4.61
CA GLU A 164 -3.53 -8.74 -3.24
C GLU A 164 -2.04 -8.64 -2.92
N TYR A 165 -1.66 -7.64 -2.13
CA TYR A 165 -0.28 -7.28 -1.82
C TYR A 165 0.28 -8.14 -0.67
N SER A 166 1.47 -8.72 -0.84
CA SER A 166 2.14 -9.54 0.18
C SER A 166 3.66 -9.29 0.21
N LEU A 167 4.28 -9.26 1.38
CA LEU A 167 5.73 -9.45 1.56
C LEU A 167 5.97 -10.83 2.14
N GLY A 168 6.32 -11.79 1.28
CA GLY A 168 6.56 -13.18 1.63
C GLY A 168 5.52 -14.12 1.03
N ARG A 169 5.74 -15.44 1.21
CA ARG A 169 4.84 -16.49 0.70
C ARG A 169 3.39 -16.09 0.89
N LEU A 170 2.63 -16.17 -0.20
CA LEU A 170 1.18 -16.29 -0.16
C LEU A 170 0.83 -17.35 0.87
N ASN A 171 0.50 -16.91 2.09
CA ASN A 171 0.14 -17.80 3.16
C ASN A 171 -1.13 -18.55 2.75
N ASP A 172 -1.36 -19.72 3.35
CA ASP A 172 -2.53 -20.52 3.02
C ASP A 172 -3.82 -19.70 3.16
N ARG A 173 -3.85 -18.69 4.04
CA ARG A 173 -4.98 -17.76 4.19
C ARG A 173 -5.27 -16.90 2.95
N LYS A 174 -4.25 -16.40 2.23
CA LYS A 174 -4.41 -15.67 0.95
C LYS A 174 -4.71 -16.62 -0.23
N ARG A 175 -4.22 -17.86 -0.20
CA ARG A 175 -4.61 -18.92 -1.16
C ARG A 175 -6.05 -19.42 -0.95
N TYR A 176 -6.46 -19.61 0.31
CA TYR A 176 -7.84 -19.92 0.68
C TYR A 176 -8.79 -18.79 0.29
N GLN A 177 -8.30 -17.56 0.30
CA GLN A 177 -9.01 -16.41 -0.23
C GLN A 177 -9.33 -16.57 -1.70
N ARG A 178 -8.35 -16.91 -2.56
CA ARG A 178 -8.57 -17.27 -3.97
C ARG A 178 -9.72 -18.27 -4.14
N ASN A 179 -9.76 -19.29 -3.30
CA ASN A 179 -10.74 -20.37 -3.39
C ASN A 179 -12.10 -20.07 -2.71
N ARG A 180 -12.25 -18.92 -2.06
CA ARG A 180 -13.42 -18.60 -1.20
C ARG A 180 -13.83 -17.12 -1.26
N PHE A 181 -13.33 -16.34 -2.22
CA PHE A 181 -13.45 -14.89 -2.20
C PHE A 181 -14.92 -14.45 -2.25
N ARG A 182 -15.40 -13.98 -1.09
CA ARG A 182 -16.51 -13.02 -1.01
C ARG A 182 -16.23 -11.72 -1.76
N SER A 183 -14.99 -11.45 -2.15
CA SER A 183 -14.62 -10.21 -2.87
C SER A 183 -15.16 -10.19 -4.30
N GLU A 184 -15.16 -11.35 -5.00
CA GLU A 184 -15.83 -11.49 -6.30
C GLU A 184 -17.34 -11.40 -6.14
N GLN A 185 -17.90 -12.11 -5.15
CA GLN A 185 -19.32 -12.03 -4.82
C GLN A 185 -19.75 -10.61 -4.45
N ALA A 186 -18.92 -9.87 -3.71
CA ALA A 186 -19.15 -8.48 -3.36
C ALA A 186 -19.12 -7.55 -4.58
N ILE A 187 -18.23 -7.82 -5.55
CA ILE A 187 -18.23 -7.10 -6.83
C ILE A 187 -19.47 -7.47 -7.65
N ASP A 188 -19.87 -8.73 -7.67
CA ASP A 188 -21.12 -9.16 -8.31
C ASP A 188 -22.34 -8.47 -7.68
N ASP A 189 -22.40 -8.42 -6.34
CA ASP A 189 -23.44 -7.72 -5.58
C ASP A 189 -23.48 -6.22 -5.94
N ILE A 190 -22.30 -5.59 -6.05
CA ILE A 190 -22.12 -4.20 -6.49
C ILE A 190 -22.67 -3.99 -7.91
N LEU A 191 -22.37 -4.91 -8.84
CA LEU A 191 -22.74 -4.79 -10.24
C LEU A 191 -24.23 -5.07 -10.50
N VAL A 192 -24.92 -5.78 -9.60
CA VAL A 192 -26.37 -6.06 -9.69
C VAL A 192 -27.22 -4.93 -9.09
N GLY A 193 -26.71 -4.21 -8.09
CA GLY A 193 -27.45 -3.18 -7.36
C GLY A 193 -27.52 -1.83 -8.08
N GLY A 194 -28.24 -1.72 -9.21
CA GLY A 194 -28.23 -0.58 -10.13
C GLY A 194 -28.09 0.84 -9.54
N PHE A 195 -28.76 1.17 -8.42
CA PHE A 195 -28.55 2.44 -7.70
C PHE A 195 -27.14 2.60 -7.09
N LEU A 196 -26.63 1.57 -6.43
CA LEU A 196 -25.28 1.54 -5.88
C LEU A 196 -24.23 1.58 -6.99
N GLN A 197 -24.51 0.93 -8.12
CA GLN A 197 -23.65 0.99 -9.31
C GLN A 197 -23.50 2.41 -9.84
N GLU A 198 -24.59 3.19 -9.87
CA GLU A 198 -24.56 4.61 -10.24
C GLU A 198 -23.70 5.44 -9.28
N GLN A 199 -23.89 5.25 -7.96
CA GLN A 199 -23.08 5.95 -6.94
C GLN A 199 -21.58 5.61 -7.03
N ILE A 200 -21.23 4.35 -7.31
CA ILE A 200 -19.84 3.96 -7.53
C ILE A 200 -19.32 4.58 -8.83
N GLY A 201 -20.15 4.64 -9.87
CA GLY A 201 -19.81 5.31 -11.12
C GLY A 201 -19.53 6.81 -10.95
N GLU A 202 -20.34 7.51 -10.16
CA GLU A 202 -20.12 8.91 -9.79
C GLU A 202 -18.84 9.09 -8.97
N TYR A 203 -18.60 8.20 -8.00
CA TYR A 203 -17.36 8.18 -7.22
C TYR A 203 -16.13 8.06 -8.13
N LEU A 204 -16.14 7.08 -9.04
CA LEU A 204 -15.04 6.84 -9.99
C LEU A 204 -14.82 8.01 -10.94
N ALA A 205 -15.89 8.60 -11.48
CA ALA A 205 -15.81 9.79 -12.31
C ALA A 205 -15.18 10.97 -11.54
N GLY A 206 -15.51 11.10 -10.24
CA GLY A 206 -14.94 12.12 -9.36
C GLY A 206 -13.45 11.94 -9.04
N LEU A 207 -12.87 10.75 -9.24
CA LEU A 207 -11.44 10.52 -9.05
C LEU A 207 -10.58 11.13 -10.18
N ASN A 208 -11.18 11.58 -11.29
CA ASN A 208 -10.50 12.13 -12.47
C ASN A 208 -9.47 11.17 -13.10
N LEU A 209 -9.73 9.86 -13.06
CA LEU A 209 -8.85 8.82 -13.61
C LEU A 209 -9.22 8.39 -15.04
N GLY A 210 -10.11 9.13 -15.72
CA GLY A 210 -10.61 8.76 -17.05
C GLY A 210 -11.57 7.56 -17.06
N LEU A 211 -12.09 7.18 -15.88
CA LEU A 211 -13.07 6.10 -15.73
C LEU A 211 -14.49 6.60 -16.02
N SER A 212 -15.26 5.75 -16.71
CA SER A 212 -16.69 5.93 -16.95
C SER A 212 -17.52 5.56 -15.73
N LYS A 213 -18.68 6.21 -15.59
CA LYS A 213 -19.70 5.88 -14.60
C LYS A 213 -20.37 4.51 -14.82
N ASN A 214 -20.31 4.00 -16.06
CA ASN A 214 -20.94 2.72 -16.41
C ASN A 214 -19.98 1.58 -16.10
N LEU A 215 -20.27 0.82 -15.04
CA LEU A 215 -19.44 -0.27 -14.58
C LEU A 215 -19.83 -1.59 -15.24
N THR A 216 -18.84 -2.40 -15.60
CA THR A 216 -19.08 -3.74 -16.12
C THR A 216 -17.95 -4.68 -15.70
N ARG A 217 -18.12 -5.97 -15.95
CA ARG A 217 -17.06 -6.97 -15.88
C ARG A 217 -17.20 -7.92 -17.07
N SER A 218 -16.10 -8.43 -17.60
CA SER A 218 -16.13 -9.57 -18.51
C SER A 218 -15.14 -10.65 -18.08
N GLY A 219 -15.57 -11.91 -18.22
CA GLY A 219 -14.75 -13.07 -17.88
C GLY A 219 -14.49 -13.24 -16.39
N GLU A 220 -13.47 -14.04 -16.09
CA GLU A 220 -12.92 -14.25 -14.75
C GLU A 220 -11.94 -13.11 -14.41
N PHE A 221 -11.73 -12.82 -13.12
CA PHE A 221 -10.76 -11.81 -12.70
C PHE A 221 -9.33 -12.33 -12.81
N LEU A 222 -8.42 -11.50 -13.31
CA LEU A 222 -7.00 -11.71 -13.09
C LEU A 222 -6.65 -11.36 -11.64
N PHE A 223 -6.02 -12.28 -10.91
CA PHE A 223 -5.50 -11.99 -9.58
C PHE A 223 -4.04 -11.59 -9.64
N ILE A 224 -3.71 -10.39 -9.16
CA ILE A 224 -2.34 -9.86 -9.14
C ILE A 224 -1.81 -9.96 -7.72
N TYR A 225 -0.68 -10.64 -7.55
CA TYR A 225 0.00 -10.78 -6.27
C TYR A 225 1.40 -10.19 -6.34
N ASN A 226 1.85 -9.56 -5.27
CA ASN A 226 3.25 -9.19 -5.13
C ASN A 226 3.95 -10.19 -4.23
N ASP A 227 5.12 -10.67 -4.67
CA ASP A 227 5.86 -11.73 -3.99
C ASP A 227 7.37 -11.51 -4.17
N ASN A 228 8.12 -11.53 -3.07
CA ASN A 228 9.57 -11.36 -3.09
C ASN A 228 10.33 -12.70 -3.28
N GLU A 229 9.63 -13.84 -3.25
CA GLU A 229 10.24 -15.17 -3.43
C GLU A 229 10.23 -15.65 -4.89
N ILE A 230 9.55 -14.96 -5.80
CA ILE A 230 9.60 -15.26 -7.23
C ILE A 230 10.83 -14.61 -7.88
N ALA A 231 11.38 -15.23 -8.92
CA ALA A 231 12.50 -14.66 -9.65
C ALA A 231 12.06 -13.39 -10.43
N GLU A 232 12.98 -12.45 -10.59
CA GLU A 232 12.79 -11.26 -11.42
C GLU A 232 12.36 -11.68 -12.85
N GLY A 233 11.28 -11.09 -13.36
CA GLY A 233 10.73 -11.40 -14.70
C GLY A 233 9.69 -12.54 -14.75
N PHE A 234 9.45 -13.26 -13.66
CA PHE A 234 8.36 -14.27 -13.61
C PHE A 234 7.02 -13.60 -13.30
N ILE A 235 6.37 -13.10 -14.35
CA ILE A 235 5.09 -12.37 -14.24
C ILE A 235 3.89 -13.34 -14.24
N PHE A 236 4.05 -14.51 -14.85
CA PHE A 236 2.97 -15.47 -15.07
C PHE A 236 3.43 -16.89 -14.74
N LYS A 237 2.59 -17.62 -14.01
CA LYS A 237 2.65 -19.09 -13.99
C LYS A 237 1.33 -19.57 -14.57
N GLU A 238 1.41 -20.30 -15.68
CA GLU A 238 0.30 -20.98 -16.33
C GLU A 238 -0.38 -21.97 -15.37
N SER A 239 -1.28 -21.44 -14.56
CA SER A 239 -2.50 -22.09 -14.14
C SER A 239 -3.48 -20.96 -13.81
N ASP A 240 -4.30 -20.61 -14.81
CA ASP A 240 -5.60 -19.95 -14.69
C ASP A 240 -5.66 -18.66 -13.84
N MET A 241 -5.60 -17.50 -14.52
CA MET A 241 -6.04 -16.20 -13.98
C MET A 241 -5.22 -15.62 -12.82
N THR A 242 -3.90 -15.86 -12.78
CA THR A 242 -3.02 -15.30 -11.74
C THR A 242 -1.75 -14.66 -12.34
N CYS A 243 -1.48 -13.42 -11.94
CA CYS A 243 -0.24 -12.67 -12.17
C CYS A 243 0.53 -12.55 -10.85
N ARG A 244 1.86 -12.70 -10.90
CA ARG A 244 2.74 -12.45 -9.75
C ARG A 244 3.80 -11.45 -10.12
N ILE A 245 3.94 -10.39 -9.33
CA ILE A 245 4.90 -9.32 -9.53
C ILE A 245 6.01 -9.47 -8.51
N HIS A 246 7.25 -9.57 -9.00
CA HIS A 246 8.42 -9.67 -8.15
C HIS A 246 8.62 -8.38 -7.35
N VAL A 247 8.85 -8.51 -6.04
CA VAL A 247 9.31 -7.41 -5.18
C VAL A 247 10.82 -7.55 -4.97
N PRO A 248 11.65 -6.57 -5.39
CA PRO A 248 13.11 -6.72 -5.45
C PRO A 248 13.82 -6.56 -4.10
N PHE A 249 13.13 -6.79 -2.97
CA PHE A 249 13.71 -6.75 -1.64
C PHE A 249 12.96 -7.66 -0.67
N THR A 250 13.60 -7.99 0.45
CA THR A 250 13.00 -8.83 1.49
C THR A 250 12.14 -8.02 2.45
N ARG A 251 11.21 -8.71 3.13
CA ARG A 251 10.41 -8.09 4.19
C ARG A 251 11.27 -7.45 5.27
N GLU A 252 12.38 -8.09 5.61
CA GLU A 252 13.33 -7.64 6.62
C GLU A 252 14.04 -6.35 6.18
N ALA A 253 14.45 -6.28 4.91
CA ALA A 253 15.06 -5.08 4.35
C ALA A 253 14.09 -3.89 4.37
N PHE A 254 12.82 -4.13 4.04
CA PHE A 254 11.77 -3.10 4.11
C PHE A 254 11.53 -2.61 5.54
N LYS A 255 11.39 -3.53 6.51
CA LYS A 255 11.25 -3.20 7.93
C LYS A 255 12.45 -2.44 8.47
N GLY A 256 13.65 -2.76 7.98
CA GLY A 256 14.87 -2.02 8.27
C GLY A 256 14.73 -0.54 7.91
N VAL A 257 14.26 -0.23 6.69
CA VAL A 257 14.03 1.16 6.26
C VAL A 257 13.05 1.90 7.17
N ILE A 258 11.90 1.29 7.49
CA ILE A 258 10.88 1.93 8.35
C ILE A 258 11.42 2.13 9.77
N SER A 259 12.19 1.18 10.29
CA SER A 259 12.82 1.29 11.61
C SER A 259 13.81 2.45 11.64
N THR A 260 14.67 2.57 10.62
CA THR A 260 15.62 3.68 10.49
C THR A 260 14.92 5.04 10.30
N LEU A 261 13.77 5.08 9.63
CA LEU A 261 12.93 6.28 9.54
C LEU A 261 12.42 6.73 10.91
N VAL A 262 11.96 5.78 11.73
CA VAL A 262 11.54 6.08 13.11
C VAL A 262 12.71 6.59 13.95
N GLU A 263 13.90 6.01 13.79
CA GLU A 263 15.13 6.49 14.44
C GLU A 263 15.48 7.94 14.04
N ASP A 264 15.37 8.28 12.76
CA ASP A 264 15.58 9.66 12.28
C ASP A 264 14.60 10.65 12.93
N ILE A 265 13.32 10.29 13.04
CA ILE A 265 12.31 11.12 13.72
C ILE A 265 12.66 11.30 15.20
N GLN A 266 13.06 10.23 15.89
CA GLN A 266 13.47 10.31 17.29
C GLN A 266 14.72 11.18 17.49
N ASN A 267 15.70 11.06 16.60
CA ASN A 267 16.91 11.87 16.64
C ASN A 267 16.61 13.35 16.41
N SER A 268 15.74 13.67 15.44
CA SER A 268 15.24 15.03 15.21
C SER A 268 14.55 15.61 16.45
N LEU A 269 13.67 14.83 17.08
CA LEU A 269 12.97 15.27 18.30
C LEU A 269 13.90 15.50 19.50
N ARG A 270 14.99 14.75 19.64
CA ARG A 270 16.00 14.97 20.71
C ARG A 270 16.74 16.30 20.55
N GLN A 271 16.83 16.83 19.34
CA GLN A 271 17.48 18.09 19.02
C GLN A 271 16.51 19.29 19.08
N ASP A 272 15.20 19.03 19.10
CA ASP A 272 14.16 20.04 19.20
C ASP A 272 14.06 20.59 20.64
N PRO A 273 14.33 21.89 20.86
CA PRO A 273 14.33 22.50 22.19
C PRO A 273 12.95 22.52 22.86
N GLU A 274 11.86 22.36 22.09
CA GLU A 274 10.49 22.27 22.58
C GLU A 274 10.06 20.84 22.95
N THR A 275 10.88 19.83 22.67
CA THR A 275 10.58 18.46 23.08
C THR A 275 10.80 18.33 24.59
N PRO A 276 9.82 17.82 25.36
CA PRO A 276 9.98 17.60 26.79
C PRO A 276 11.20 16.73 27.07
N ARG A 277 12.24 17.29 27.71
CA ARG A 277 13.40 16.50 28.13
C ARG A 277 12.93 15.44 29.12
N LEU A 278 13.28 14.20 28.84
CA LEU A 278 13.16 13.09 29.79
C LEU A 278 13.75 13.55 31.12
N ARG A 279 12.91 13.75 32.14
CA ARG A 279 13.40 13.68 33.52
C ARG A 279 13.85 12.25 33.68
N SER A 280 15.16 12.02 33.74
CA SER A 280 15.72 10.76 34.19
C SER A 280 15.03 10.44 35.52
N GLY A 281 14.16 9.43 35.51
CA GLY A 281 13.56 8.93 36.73
C GLY A 281 14.70 8.44 37.61
N ARG A 282 15.07 9.24 38.61
CA ARG A 282 15.70 8.66 39.80
C ARG A 282 14.67 7.70 40.33
N ALA A 283 14.92 6.40 40.17
CA ALA A 283 14.41 5.41 41.10
C ALA A 283 14.97 5.81 42.47
N SER A 284 14.23 6.64 43.20
CA SER A 284 14.42 6.80 44.63
C SER A 284 13.88 5.53 45.26
N SER A 285 14.79 4.57 45.46
CA SER A 285 14.64 3.56 46.50
C SER A 285 14.52 4.27 47.84
N GLY A 286 13.36 4.14 48.47
CA GLY A 286 13.03 4.55 49.84
C GLY A 286 11.84 3.76 50.29
#